data_AF-A0AAJ2A7I5-F1
#
_entry.id   AF-A0AAJ2A7I5-F1
#
_cell.length_a   1.000
_cell.length_b   1.000
_cell.length_c   1.000
_cell.angle_alpha   90.00
_cell.angle_beta   90.00
_cell.angle_gamma   90.00
#
_symmetry.space_group_name_H-M   'P 1'
#
loop_
_entity.id
_entity.type
_entity.pdbx_description
1 polymer ?
#
loop_
_entity_poly.entity_id
_entity_poly.type
_entity_poly.pdbx_seq_one_letter_code
_entity_poly.pdbx_strand_id
1 'polypeptide(L)'
;MVDVECRAELILRDADGRETSLSAVVPLLKLVAQTGSIANAASAKGLSYRHAWGLLREIEARLGGALITKSRGRGSVLSELGESVLRAQRVCGERLETPLQAVANDVAIELNRRLAGGVSQVRIHASHGYAVAALVRALGDQRVPVDIKYRESAEAVSALARGECELAGFHLPIGEFRSTCADIYRPFLDRNRHQLIRLTRRTQGLFLPKGNPKQISGLRDLARGDVRFVNRQPGSGTRMLLDLSLRSVGVDPDQINGYATTELTHSAIAAFVASGMADLGFGVQPAAHHFALDFIPIIDEDYFFACERARLDEAQLASVLRILRSDGFTESVAHLEGYDPAHCGLLVDVDEGLHG
;
A
#
# COMPACT_ATOMS: atom_id res chain seq x y z
N MET A 1 7.18 18.23 5.06
CA MET A 1 6.09 17.68 4.26
C MET A 1 4.82 17.89 5.04
N VAL A 2 3.83 18.50 4.41
CA VAL A 2 2.53 18.81 5.02
C VAL A 2 1.61 17.63 4.74
N ASP A 3 1.09 17.04 5.82
CA ASP A 3 -0.03 16.12 5.75
C ASP A 3 -1.32 16.92 5.89
N VAL A 4 -2.35 16.56 5.13
CA VAL A 4 -3.64 17.26 5.13
C VAL A 4 -4.71 16.23 5.43
N GLU A 5 -5.56 16.53 6.42
CA GLU A 5 -6.68 15.71 6.80
C GLU A 5 -7.97 16.52 6.63
N CYS A 6 -8.95 15.96 5.92
CA CYS A 6 -10.29 16.53 5.82
C CYS A 6 -11.25 15.75 6.73
N ARG A 7 -11.92 16.44 7.66
CA ARG A 7 -12.88 15.84 8.59
C ARG A 7 -14.30 16.32 8.28
N ALA A 8 -15.23 15.39 8.11
CA ALA A 8 -16.66 15.69 8.05
C ALA A 8 -17.25 15.86 9.45
N GLU A 9 -17.87 17.00 9.70
CA GLU A 9 -18.62 17.27 10.93
C GLU A 9 -20.09 17.52 10.64
N LEU A 10 -20.96 16.94 11.47
CA LEU A 10 -22.39 17.25 11.47
C LEU A 10 -22.66 18.32 12.53
N ILE A 11 -23.16 19.48 12.10
CA ILE A 11 -23.46 20.61 12.97
C ILE A 11 -24.98 20.71 13.15
N LEU A 12 -25.44 20.75 14.39
CA LEU A 12 -26.82 21.04 14.74
C LEU A 12 -26.99 22.55 14.88
N ARG A 13 -28.04 23.11 14.27
CA ARG A 13 -28.42 24.52 14.44
C ARG A 13 -29.84 24.58 15.02
N ASP A 14 -30.01 25.32 16.12
CA ASP A 14 -31.32 25.54 16.72
C ASP A 14 -32.07 26.73 16.07
N ALA A 15 -33.29 26.99 16.53
CA ALA A 15 -34.13 28.10 16.06
C ALA A 15 -33.54 29.50 16.37
N ASP A 16 -32.66 29.59 17.38
CA ASP A 16 -31.94 30.82 17.76
C ASP A 16 -30.64 31.00 16.95
N GLY A 17 -30.33 30.08 16.03
CA GLY A 17 -29.12 30.10 15.20
C GLY A 17 -27.85 29.61 15.92
N ARG A 18 -27.96 29.05 17.13
CA ARG A 18 -26.82 28.52 17.89
C ARG A 18 -26.41 27.15 17.34
N GLU A 19 -25.10 26.94 17.26
CA GLU A 19 -24.50 25.75 16.64
C GLU A 19 -23.80 24.85 17.65
N THR A 20 -23.97 23.53 17.50
CA THR A 20 -23.19 22.53 18.24
C THR A 20 -22.80 21.37 17.32
N SER A 21 -21.52 20.97 17.34
CA SER A 21 -20.99 19.84 16.56
C SER A 21 -21.29 18.50 17.22
N LEU A 22 -21.75 17.52 16.45
CA LEU A 22 -21.95 16.15 16.90
C LEU A 22 -20.63 15.39 17.16
N SER A 23 -19.50 15.91 16.66
CA SER A 23 -18.19 15.25 16.70
C SER A 23 -17.75 14.86 18.12
N ALA A 24 -18.11 15.66 19.12
CA ALA A 24 -17.75 15.39 20.51
C ALA A 24 -18.58 14.25 21.15
N VAL A 25 -19.88 14.16 20.81
CA VAL A 25 -20.84 13.23 21.43
C VAL A 25 -20.90 11.87 20.76
N VAL A 26 -20.69 11.78 19.43
CA VAL A 26 -20.80 10.51 18.69
C VAL A 26 -19.86 9.43 19.24
N PRO A 27 -18.56 9.68 19.49
CA PRO A 27 -17.68 8.66 20.04
C PRO A 27 -18.14 8.20 21.44
N LEU A 28 -18.72 9.11 22.23
CA LEU A 28 -19.28 8.78 23.55
C LEU A 28 -20.51 7.87 23.40
N LEU A 29 -21.43 8.16 22.48
CA LEU A 29 -22.61 7.33 22.21
C LEU A 29 -22.22 5.93 21.71
N LYS A 30 -21.19 5.81 20.86
CA LYS A 30 -20.65 4.51 20.41
C LYS A 30 -20.15 3.67 21.60
N LEU A 31 -19.39 4.29 22.50
CA LEU A 31 -18.86 3.62 23.69
C LEU A 31 -19.97 3.26 24.69
N VAL A 32 -21.01 4.09 24.83
CA VAL A 32 -22.18 3.74 25.66
C VAL A 32 -22.91 2.53 25.07
N ALA A 33 -23.10 2.48 23.75
CA ALA A 33 -23.73 1.33 23.09
C ALA A 33 -22.96 0.01 23.32
N GLN A 34 -21.62 0.09 23.42
CA GLN A 34 -20.75 -1.07 23.66
C GLN A 34 -20.69 -1.47 25.15
N THR A 35 -20.61 -0.49 26.04
CA THR A 35 -20.32 -0.72 27.48
C THR A 35 -21.56 -0.77 28.36
N GLY A 36 -22.70 -0.27 27.88
CA GLY A 36 -23.92 -0.10 28.69
C GLY A 36 -23.77 0.92 29.83
N SER A 37 -22.73 1.76 29.84
CA SER A 37 -22.42 2.66 30.95
C SER A 37 -21.79 3.97 30.50
N ILE A 38 -22.42 5.10 30.84
CA ILE A 38 -21.85 6.43 30.61
C ILE A 38 -20.51 6.60 31.34
N ALA A 39 -20.39 6.05 32.56
CA ALA A 39 -19.16 6.17 33.34
C ALA A 39 -17.99 5.42 32.68
N ASN A 40 -18.24 4.22 32.16
CA ASN A 40 -17.21 3.44 31.47
C ASN A 40 -16.85 4.09 30.13
N ALA A 41 -17.84 4.58 29.40
CA ALA A 41 -17.63 5.31 28.15
C ALA A 41 -16.83 6.61 28.35
N ALA A 42 -17.10 7.36 29.42
CA ALA A 42 -16.36 8.56 29.79
C ALA A 42 -14.89 8.22 30.13
N SER A 43 -14.67 7.19 30.95
CA SER A 43 -13.33 6.71 31.32
C SER A 43 -12.52 6.28 30.09
N ALA A 44 -13.14 5.50 29.18
CA ALA A 44 -12.49 5.06 27.94
C ALA A 44 -12.11 6.24 27.01
N LYS A 45 -12.81 7.38 27.09
CA LYS A 45 -12.46 8.62 26.37
C LYS A 45 -11.51 9.54 27.13
N GLY A 46 -11.11 9.21 28.36
CA GLY A 46 -10.34 10.10 29.22
C GLY A 46 -11.12 11.33 29.71
N LEU A 47 -12.46 11.28 29.71
CA LEU A 47 -13.33 12.37 30.16
C LEU A 47 -13.81 12.13 31.60
N SER A 48 -14.02 13.21 32.34
CA SER A 48 -14.75 13.11 33.61
C SER A 48 -16.22 12.78 33.37
N TYR A 49 -16.85 12.06 34.29
CA TYR A 49 -18.27 11.74 34.22
C TYR A 49 -19.16 12.99 34.05
N ARG A 50 -18.81 14.08 34.74
CA ARG A 50 -19.50 15.37 34.63
C ARG A 50 -19.38 15.96 33.22
N HIS A 51 -18.19 15.89 32.61
CA HIS A 51 -17.97 16.40 31.26
C HIS A 51 -18.76 15.59 30.23
N ALA A 52 -18.74 14.26 30.34
CA ALA A 52 -19.52 13.38 29.45
C ALA A 52 -21.03 13.67 29.54
N TRP A 53 -21.55 13.90 30.75
CA TRP A 53 -22.93 14.34 30.94
C TRP A 53 -23.22 15.73 30.37
N GLY A 54 -22.28 16.66 30.47
CA GLY A 54 -22.39 17.98 29.87
C GLY A 54 -22.58 17.92 28.35
N LEU A 55 -21.72 17.14 27.67
CA LEU A 55 -21.83 16.93 26.22
C LEU A 55 -23.17 16.32 25.81
N LEU A 56 -23.66 15.32 26.55
CA LEU A 56 -24.96 14.72 26.27
C LEU A 56 -26.09 15.74 26.44
N ARG A 57 -26.10 16.48 27.55
CA ARG A 57 -27.16 17.46 27.85
C ARG A 57 -27.19 18.61 26.87
N GLU A 58 -26.03 19.06 26.41
CA GLU A 58 -25.93 20.09 25.39
C GLU A 58 -26.64 19.65 24.10
N ILE A 59 -26.33 18.43 23.61
CA ILE A 59 -26.93 17.92 22.39
C ILE A 59 -28.42 17.59 22.57
N GLU A 60 -28.80 17.01 23.72
CA GLU A 60 -30.21 16.73 24.05
C GLU A 60 -31.05 18.02 24.07
N ALA A 61 -30.51 19.11 24.62
CA ALA A 61 -31.18 20.41 24.65
C ALA A 61 -31.39 20.99 23.24
N ARG A 62 -30.50 20.68 22.29
CA ARG A 62 -30.63 21.11 20.89
C ARG A 62 -31.60 20.25 20.09
N LEU A 63 -31.55 18.94 20.28
CA LEU A 63 -32.42 18.00 19.54
C LEU A 63 -33.82 17.88 20.15
N GLY A 64 -34.03 18.39 21.36
CA GLY A 64 -35.32 18.34 22.05
C GLY A 64 -35.69 16.94 22.57
N GLY A 65 -34.71 16.05 22.72
CA GLY A 65 -34.95 14.67 23.15
C GLY A 65 -33.73 14.03 23.78
N ALA A 66 -33.96 13.02 24.62
CA ALA A 66 -32.88 12.29 25.29
C ALA A 66 -32.12 11.41 24.29
N LEU A 67 -30.80 11.36 24.38
CA LEU A 67 -29.94 10.48 23.58
C LEU A 67 -29.72 9.12 24.25
N ILE A 68 -29.89 9.07 25.56
CA ILE A 68 -29.69 7.88 26.38
C ILE A 68 -30.92 7.69 27.28
N THR A 69 -31.37 6.44 27.41
CA THR A 69 -32.39 6.04 28.39
C THR A 69 -31.81 5.10 29.45
N LYS A 70 -32.45 5.07 30.62
CA LYS A 70 -32.11 4.12 31.68
C LYS A 70 -32.94 2.86 31.53
N SER A 71 -32.29 1.71 31.38
CA SER A 71 -32.96 0.41 31.41
C SER A 71 -32.88 -0.18 32.82
N ARG A 72 -34.01 -0.62 33.39
CA ARG A 72 -34.03 -1.32 34.69
C ARG A 72 -33.06 -2.52 34.62
N GLY A 73 -32.03 -2.50 35.46
CA GLY A 73 -31.04 -3.58 35.59
C GLY A 73 -29.96 -3.71 34.51
N ARG A 74 -29.93 -2.87 33.45
CA ARG A 74 -28.94 -2.97 32.35
C ARG A 74 -28.08 -1.73 32.11
N GLY A 75 -28.14 -0.73 33.00
CA GLY A 75 -27.36 0.49 32.84
C GLY A 75 -27.93 1.47 31.81
N SER A 76 -27.04 2.15 31.08
CA SER A 76 -27.35 3.20 30.10
C SER A 76 -27.42 2.63 28.69
N VAL A 77 -28.53 2.82 28.00
CA VAL A 77 -28.72 2.37 26.61
C VAL A 77 -29.10 3.56 25.72
N LEU A 78 -28.80 3.48 24.42
CA LEU A 78 -29.19 4.54 23.49
C LEU A 78 -30.72 4.63 23.37
N SER A 79 -31.24 5.84 23.24
CA SER A 79 -32.61 6.06 22.79
C SER A 79 -32.71 5.90 21.27
N GLU A 80 -33.93 5.87 20.72
CA GLU A 80 -34.13 5.93 19.25
C GLU A 80 -33.48 7.17 18.61
N LEU A 81 -33.49 8.30 19.33
CA LEU A 81 -32.82 9.52 18.89
C LEU A 81 -31.29 9.35 18.93
N GLY A 82 -30.75 8.75 19.99
CA GLY A 82 -29.32 8.44 20.10
C GLY A 82 -28.83 7.49 19.01
N GLU A 83 -29.62 6.46 18.68
CA GLU A 83 -29.32 5.59 17.55
C GLU A 83 -29.40 6.34 16.20
N SER A 84 -30.38 7.21 16.04
CA SER A 84 -30.53 8.01 14.81
C SER A 84 -29.34 8.95 14.59
N VAL A 85 -28.81 9.55 15.66
CA VAL A 85 -27.58 10.35 15.61
C VAL A 85 -26.38 9.50 15.16
N LEU A 86 -26.23 8.28 15.70
CA LEU A 86 -25.15 7.38 15.27
C LEU A 86 -25.31 6.92 13.81
N ARG A 87 -26.53 6.61 13.37
CA ARG A 87 -26.82 6.28 11.98
C ARG A 87 -26.49 7.43 11.05
N ALA A 88 -26.89 8.66 11.39
CA ALA A 88 -26.60 9.85 10.60
C ALA A 88 -25.09 10.08 10.44
N GLN A 89 -24.32 9.95 11.53
CA GLN A 89 -22.86 10.08 11.45
C GLN A 89 -22.22 8.97 10.60
N ARG A 90 -22.73 7.73 10.70
CA ARG A 90 -22.22 6.62 9.89
C ARG A 90 -22.45 6.87 8.39
N VAL A 91 -23.67 7.24 8.02
CA VAL A 91 -24.02 7.56 6.62
C VAL A 91 -23.19 8.73 6.10
N CYS A 92 -22.94 9.74 6.94
CA CYS A 92 -22.07 10.87 6.61
C CYS A 92 -20.63 10.39 6.33
N GLY A 93 -20.06 9.56 7.21
CA GLY A 93 -18.72 8.97 7.00
C GLY A 93 -18.65 8.14 5.73
N GLU A 94 -19.53 7.15 5.57
CA GLU A 94 -19.54 6.24 4.41
C GLU A 94 -19.66 6.98 3.07
N ARG A 95 -20.37 8.11 3.03
CA ARG A 95 -20.56 8.89 1.79
C ARG A 95 -19.45 9.90 1.53
N LEU A 96 -18.83 10.44 2.56
CA LEU A 96 -17.89 11.57 2.44
C LEU A 96 -16.43 11.18 2.64
N GLU A 97 -16.13 10.01 3.20
CA GLU A 97 -14.75 9.57 3.46
C GLU A 97 -13.90 9.58 2.18
N THR A 98 -14.34 8.91 1.11
CA THR A 98 -13.58 8.89 -0.16
C THR A 98 -13.47 10.27 -0.81
N PRO A 99 -14.57 11.06 -0.98
CA PRO A 99 -14.46 12.41 -1.50
C PRO A 99 -13.55 13.34 -0.68
N LEU A 100 -13.63 13.29 0.65
CA LEU A 100 -12.80 14.12 1.52
C LEU A 100 -11.33 13.71 1.48
N GLN A 101 -11.05 12.41 1.39
CA GLN A 101 -9.67 11.93 1.23
C GLN A 101 -9.08 12.39 -0.10
N ALA A 102 -9.87 12.41 -1.19
CA ALA A 102 -9.42 12.94 -2.48
C ALA A 102 -9.06 14.43 -2.39
N VAL A 103 -9.93 15.25 -1.77
CA VAL A 103 -9.64 16.68 -1.55
C VAL A 103 -8.42 16.89 -0.67
N ALA A 104 -8.30 16.14 0.42
CA ALA A 104 -7.15 16.19 1.32
C ALA A 104 -5.85 15.89 0.57
N ASN A 105 -5.85 14.85 -0.27
CA ASN A 105 -4.72 14.48 -1.11
C ASN A 105 -4.38 15.60 -2.12
N ASP A 106 -5.37 16.17 -2.81
CA ASP A 106 -5.14 17.24 -3.78
C ASP A 106 -4.53 18.50 -3.13
N VAL A 107 -5.01 18.87 -1.94
CA VAL A 107 -4.46 20.00 -1.18
C VAL A 107 -3.05 19.68 -0.68
N ALA A 108 -2.81 18.47 -0.15
CA ALA A 108 -1.49 18.03 0.27
C ALA A 108 -0.48 18.10 -0.89
N ILE A 109 -0.89 17.64 -2.08
CA ILE A 109 -0.09 17.72 -3.30
C ILE A 109 0.29 19.17 -3.61
N GLU A 110 -0.68 20.09 -3.66
CA GLU A 110 -0.41 21.49 -4.01
C GLU A 110 0.49 22.19 -2.98
N LEU A 111 0.26 21.96 -1.69
CA LEU A 111 1.07 22.53 -0.62
C LEU A 111 2.50 21.99 -0.67
N ASN A 112 2.65 20.66 -0.78
CA ASN A 112 3.97 20.04 -0.88
C ASN A 112 4.71 20.46 -2.16
N ARG A 113 4.00 20.65 -3.28
CA ARG A 113 4.56 21.18 -4.54
C ARG A 113 5.17 22.57 -4.35
N ARG A 114 4.45 23.49 -3.69
CA ARG A 114 4.96 24.86 -3.46
C ARG A 114 6.08 24.91 -2.43
N LEU A 115 6.00 24.08 -1.38
CA LEU A 115 7.02 24.00 -0.35
C LEU A 115 8.31 23.31 -0.82
N ALA A 116 8.23 22.46 -1.85
CA ALA A 116 9.40 21.86 -2.49
C ALA A 116 10.23 22.84 -3.33
N GLY A 117 9.88 24.13 -3.33
CA GLY A 117 10.62 25.19 -4.02
C GLY A 117 12.11 25.18 -3.67
N GLY A 118 12.95 24.66 -4.58
CA GLY A 118 14.37 24.97 -4.58
C GLY A 118 15.36 23.86 -4.92
N VAL A 119 14.97 22.57 -5.00
CA VAL A 119 15.90 21.53 -5.45
C VAL A 119 15.25 20.58 -6.46
N SER A 120 15.68 20.74 -7.71
CA SER A 120 15.28 20.03 -8.93
C SER A 120 15.79 18.58 -8.95
N GLN A 121 15.41 17.74 -7.99
CA GLN A 121 15.71 16.29 -8.02
C GLN A 121 14.43 15.49 -8.19
N VAL A 122 14.47 14.44 -9.01
CA VAL A 122 13.34 13.50 -9.12
C VAL A 122 13.34 12.63 -7.88
N ARG A 123 12.29 12.68 -7.06
CA ARG A 123 12.12 11.78 -5.92
C ARG A 123 11.49 10.47 -6.40
N ILE A 124 12.17 9.37 -6.18
CA ILE A 124 11.76 8.02 -6.56
C ILE A 124 11.47 7.24 -5.28
N HIS A 125 10.23 6.78 -5.12
CA HIS A 125 9.88 5.81 -4.09
C HIS A 125 9.67 4.45 -4.76
N ALA A 126 10.46 3.43 -4.40
CA ALA A 126 10.37 2.12 -5.05
C ALA A 126 10.87 1.00 -4.16
N SER A 127 10.45 -0.24 -4.44
CA SER A 127 10.99 -1.42 -3.76
C SER A 127 12.45 -1.68 -4.14
N HIS A 128 13.26 -2.23 -3.23
CA HIS A 128 14.58 -2.75 -3.57
C HIS A 128 14.49 -3.75 -4.75
N GLY A 129 15.22 -3.49 -5.83
CA GLY A 129 15.19 -4.32 -7.04
C GLY A 129 16.33 -4.00 -8.00
N TYR A 130 16.72 -5.00 -8.79
CA TYR A 130 17.89 -4.92 -9.67
C TYR A 130 17.74 -3.88 -10.79
N ALA A 131 16.59 -3.82 -11.46
CA ALA A 131 16.33 -2.80 -12.49
C ALA A 131 16.26 -1.37 -11.93
N VAL A 132 15.77 -1.20 -10.69
CA VAL A 132 15.79 0.10 -10.00
C VAL A 132 17.23 0.52 -9.69
N ALA A 133 18.07 -0.40 -9.22
CA ALA A 133 19.49 -0.14 -8.99
C ALA A 133 20.22 0.20 -10.29
N ALA A 134 19.92 -0.50 -11.39
CA ALA A 134 20.45 -0.19 -12.72
C ALA A 134 20.03 1.21 -13.19
N LEU A 135 18.77 1.60 -12.94
CA LEU A 135 18.27 2.94 -13.29
C LEU A 135 18.99 4.03 -12.49
N VAL A 136 19.13 3.86 -11.17
CA VAL A 136 19.84 4.81 -10.31
C VAL A 136 21.29 5.00 -10.76
N ARG A 137 21.97 3.90 -11.13
CA ARG A 137 23.31 3.97 -11.70
C ARG A 137 23.34 4.76 -13.01
N ALA A 138 22.46 4.43 -13.96
CA ALA A 138 22.39 5.11 -15.24
C ALA A 138 22.08 6.61 -15.11
N LEU A 139 21.23 6.98 -14.15
CA LEU A 139 20.93 8.38 -13.80
C LEU A 139 22.17 9.08 -13.24
N GLY A 140 22.92 8.41 -12.35
CA GLY A 140 24.17 8.93 -11.78
C GLY A 140 25.25 9.16 -12.84
N ASP A 141 25.44 8.21 -13.76
CA ASP A 141 26.40 8.30 -14.87
C ASP A 141 26.09 9.50 -15.79
N GLN A 142 24.80 9.83 -15.96
CA GLN A 142 24.31 10.97 -16.74
C GLN A 142 24.13 12.25 -15.89
N ARG A 143 24.55 12.25 -14.62
CA ARG A 143 24.43 13.36 -13.67
C ARG A 143 23.01 13.91 -13.53
N VAL A 144 22.00 13.06 -13.69
CA VAL A 144 20.60 13.41 -13.44
C VAL A 144 20.35 13.31 -11.94
N PRO A 145 20.04 14.42 -11.25
CA PRO A 145 19.90 14.41 -9.80
C PRO A 145 18.60 13.72 -9.39
N VAL A 146 18.71 12.69 -8.55
CA VAL A 146 17.58 11.94 -8.02
C VAL A 146 17.73 11.70 -6.51
N ASP A 147 16.61 11.68 -5.81
CA ASP A 147 16.51 11.22 -4.42
C ASP A 147 15.72 9.91 -4.43
N ILE A 148 16.31 8.82 -3.95
CA ILE A 148 15.62 7.52 -3.90
C ILE A 148 15.35 7.09 -2.46
N LYS A 149 14.09 6.73 -2.19
CA LYS A 149 13.67 6.10 -0.93
C LYS A 149 13.10 4.73 -1.21
N TYR A 150 13.65 3.73 -0.53
CA TYR A 150 13.15 2.37 -0.66
C TYR A 150 11.89 2.18 0.19
N ARG A 151 10.80 1.79 -0.47
CA ARG A 151 9.45 1.64 0.08
C ARG A 151 8.80 0.39 -0.51
N GLU A 152 7.88 -0.23 0.22
CA GLU A 152 7.02 -1.25 -0.39
C GLU A 152 6.11 -0.62 -1.46
N SER A 153 5.65 -1.40 -2.43
CA SER A 153 4.94 -0.88 -3.60
C SER A 153 3.66 -0.13 -3.24
N ALA A 154 2.88 -0.60 -2.26
CA ALA A 154 1.68 0.10 -1.81
C ALA A 154 2.00 1.46 -1.17
N GLU A 155 3.04 1.52 -0.35
CA GLU A 155 3.51 2.77 0.25
C GLU A 155 4.02 3.75 -0.81
N ALA A 156 4.76 3.25 -1.81
CA ALA A 156 5.27 4.08 -2.90
C ALA A 156 4.13 4.75 -3.68
N VAL A 157 3.11 3.99 -4.07
CA VAL A 157 1.97 4.54 -4.83
C VAL A 157 1.11 5.47 -3.97
N SER A 158 0.89 5.15 -2.69
CA SER A 158 0.23 6.06 -1.74
C SER A 158 1.02 7.37 -1.54
N ALA A 159 2.36 7.30 -1.52
CA ALA A 159 3.21 8.48 -1.44
C ALA A 159 3.12 9.37 -2.69
N LEU A 160 3.00 8.79 -3.89
CA LEU A 160 2.70 9.54 -5.12
C LEU A 160 1.36 10.27 -4.98
N ALA A 161 0.32 9.58 -4.53
CA ALA A 161 -1.01 10.16 -4.34
C ALA A 161 -1.03 11.33 -3.34
N ARG A 162 -0.04 11.41 -2.44
CA ARG A 162 0.15 12.51 -1.46
C ARG A 162 1.18 13.57 -1.91
N GLY A 163 1.71 13.46 -3.13
CA GLY A 163 2.69 14.40 -3.69
C GLY A 163 4.09 14.29 -3.10
N GLU A 164 4.43 13.16 -2.48
CA GLU A 164 5.69 12.95 -1.78
C GLU A 164 6.85 12.54 -2.70
N CYS A 165 6.52 11.98 -3.87
CA CYS A 165 7.48 11.57 -4.88
C CYS A 165 6.98 11.89 -6.31
N GLU A 166 7.90 11.91 -7.26
CA GLU A 166 7.63 12.06 -8.69
C GLU A 166 7.40 10.70 -9.38
N LEU A 167 8.06 9.66 -8.88
CA LEU A 167 7.98 8.30 -9.40
C LEU A 167 7.71 7.31 -8.27
N ALA A 168 6.66 6.51 -8.42
CA ALA A 168 6.31 5.42 -7.50
C ALA A 168 6.44 4.06 -8.18
N GLY A 169 7.37 3.23 -7.72
CA GLY A 169 7.63 1.90 -8.25
C GLY A 169 6.70 0.84 -7.68
N PHE A 170 6.02 0.11 -8.56
CA PHE A 170 5.17 -1.03 -8.20
C PHE A 170 5.21 -2.10 -9.29
N HIS A 171 4.69 -3.29 -8.98
CA HIS A 171 4.71 -4.43 -9.88
C HIS A 171 3.37 -5.16 -9.84
N LEU A 172 3.01 -5.75 -10.97
CA LEU A 172 1.79 -6.52 -11.12
C LEU A 172 2.08 -7.85 -11.81
N PRO A 173 1.61 -8.98 -11.28
CA PRO A 173 1.78 -10.27 -11.94
C PRO A 173 1.03 -10.27 -13.27
N ILE A 174 1.53 -11.06 -14.22
CA ILE A 174 0.86 -11.33 -15.48
C ILE A 174 -0.03 -12.56 -15.29
N GLY A 175 -1.26 -12.50 -15.80
CA GLY A 175 -2.23 -13.59 -15.71
C GLY A 175 -3.28 -13.37 -14.62
N GLU A 176 -3.77 -14.48 -14.06
CA GLU A 176 -5.02 -14.52 -13.28
C GLU A 176 -5.03 -13.62 -12.04
N PHE A 177 -3.88 -13.40 -11.40
CA PHE A 177 -3.79 -12.62 -10.16
C PHE A 177 -3.65 -11.11 -10.39
N ARG A 178 -3.53 -10.66 -11.65
CA ARG A 178 -3.26 -9.25 -11.97
C ARG A 178 -4.29 -8.31 -11.37
N SER A 179 -5.58 -8.59 -11.60
CA SER A 179 -6.66 -7.75 -11.11
C SER A 179 -6.70 -7.69 -9.57
N THR A 180 -6.55 -8.83 -8.91
CA THR A 180 -6.54 -8.91 -7.44
C THR A 180 -5.39 -8.13 -6.83
N CYS A 181 -4.20 -8.20 -7.43
CA CYS A 181 -3.05 -7.40 -6.99
C CYS A 181 -3.23 -5.91 -7.32
N ALA A 182 -3.86 -5.58 -8.45
CA ALA A 182 -4.13 -4.20 -8.86
C ALA A 182 -5.07 -3.47 -7.89
N ASP A 183 -5.99 -4.17 -7.22
CA ASP A 183 -6.93 -3.58 -6.26
C ASP A 183 -6.23 -2.86 -5.09
N ILE A 184 -4.99 -3.22 -4.77
CA ILE A 184 -4.16 -2.51 -3.78
C ILE A 184 -3.84 -1.08 -4.23
N TYR A 185 -3.64 -0.89 -5.52
CA TYR A 185 -3.17 0.38 -6.08
C TYR A 185 -4.31 1.27 -6.58
N ARG A 186 -5.46 0.68 -6.94
CA ARG A 186 -6.64 1.42 -7.45
C ARG A 186 -7.05 2.63 -6.60
N PRO A 187 -7.08 2.58 -5.25
CA PRO A 187 -7.47 3.73 -4.43
C PRO A 187 -6.54 4.94 -4.56
N PHE A 188 -5.30 4.71 -5.02
CA PHE A 188 -4.25 5.72 -5.11
C PHE A 188 -3.97 6.16 -6.55
N LEU A 189 -4.48 5.43 -7.55
CA LEU A 189 -4.24 5.69 -8.97
C LEU A 189 -5.47 6.26 -9.67
N ASP A 190 -5.49 7.57 -9.87
CA ASP A 190 -6.43 8.25 -10.77
C ASP A 190 -6.01 8.12 -12.25
N ARG A 191 -6.91 7.60 -13.10
CA ARG A 191 -6.67 7.35 -14.53
C ARG A 191 -6.47 8.60 -15.40
N ASN A 192 -7.04 9.73 -14.99
CA ASN A 192 -6.93 11.00 -15.70
C ASN A 192 -5.67 11.75 -15.27
N ARG A 193 -5.31 11.62 -13.99
CA ARG A 193 -4.18 12.34 -13.38
C ARG A 193 -2.85 11.62 -13.57
N HIS A 194 -2.82 10.30 -13.48
CA HIS A 194 -1.57 9.54 -13.50
C HIS A 194 -1.27 8.90 -14.86
N GLN A 195 0.01 8.60 -15.06
CA GLN A 195 0.55 7.81 -16.17
C GLN A 195 1.47 6.74 -15.61
N LEU A 196 1.43 5.55 -16.20
CA LEU A 196 2.39 4.48 -15.90
C LEU A 196 3.53 4.49 -16.91
N ILE A 197 4.74 4.20 -16.43
CA ILE A 197 5.95 4.04 -17.22
C ILE A 197 6.44 2.61 -16.99
N ARG A 198 6.50 1.80 -18.05
CA ARG A 198 7.03 0.44 -17.99
C ARG A 198 8.52 0.50 -17.64
N LEU A 199 8.92 -0.11 -16.53
CA LEU A 199 10.33 -0.26 -16.19
C LEU A 199 10.93 -1.49 -16.88
N THR A 200 10.28 -2.64 -16.70
CA THR A 200 10.73 -3.94 -17.21
C THR A 200 9.66 -4.99 -16.90
N ARG A 201 9.75 -6.15 -17.54
CA ARG A 201 9.09 -7.37 -17.05
C ARG A 201 10.13 -8.25 -16.37
N ARG A 202 9.77 -8.92 -15.29
CA ARG A 202 10.69 -9.78 -14.55
C ARG A 202 10.03 -11.07 -14.07
N THR A 203 10.83 -12.12 -13.90
CA THR A 203 10.37 -13.43 -13.44
C THR A 203 10.64 -13.61 -11.94
N GLN A 204 9.61 -14.04 -11.21
CA GLN A 204 9.71 -14.56 -9.84
C GLN A 204 9.62 -16.08 -9.84
N GLY A 205 10.31 -16.70 -8.89
CA GLY A 205 10.41 -18.15 -8.82
C GLY A 205 11.11 -18.66 -7.58
N LEU A 206 11.27 -19.98 -7.52
CA LEU A 206 11.88 -20.68 -6.39
C LEU A 206 13.40 -20.65 -6.53
N PHE A 207 14.09 -20.38 -5.42
CA PHE A 207 15.53 -20.49 -5.28
C PHE A 207 15.87 -21.84 -4.69
N LEU A 208 16.82 -22.56 -5.29
CA LEU A 208 17.21 -23.90 -4.88
C LEU A 208 18.73 -24.05 -4.82
N PRO A 209 19.28 -24.85 -3.90
CA PRO A 209 20.67 -25.26 -3.98
C PRO A 209 20.98 -25.93 -5.33
N LYS A 210 22.23 -25.78 -5.79
CA LYS A 210 22.69 -26.40 -7.04
C LYS A 210 22.40 -27.89 -7.10
N GLY A 211 21.91 -28.34 -8.25
CA GLY A 211 21.56 -29.73 -8.50
C GLY A 211 20.22 -30.17 -7.91
N ASN A 212 19.46 -29.25 -7.31
CA ASN A 212 18.12 -29.51 -6.77
C ASN A 212 18.06 -30.79 -5.89
N PRO A 213 18.78 -30.84 -4.77
CA PRO A 213 18.96 -32.07 -3.97
C PRO A 213 17.65 -32.63 -3.39
N LYS A 214 16.62 -31.78 -3.27
CA LYS A 214 15.29 -32.15 -2.77
C LYS A 214 14.29 -32.53 -3.87
N GLN A 215 14.73 -32.51 -5.13
CA GLN A 215 13.92 -32.84 -6.31
C GLN A 215 12.63 -32.02 -6.40
N ILE A 216 12.74 -30.73 -6.13
CA ILE A 216 11.63 -29.79 -6.16
C ILE A 216 11.24 -29.52 -7.61
N SER A 217 9.95 -29.58 -7.90
CA SER A 217 9.36 -29.40 -9.23
C SER A 217 8.51 -28.12 -9.32
N GLY A 218 8.05 -27.58 -8.19
CA GLY A 218 7.29 -26.35 -8.15
C GLY A 218 6.66 -26.07 -6.78
N LEU A 219 5.64 -25.22 -6.76
CA LEU A 219 5.03 -24.71 -5.53
C LEU A 219 4.41 -25.79 -4.63
N ARG A 220 3.90 -26.89 -5.21
CA ARG A 220 3.30 -28.00 -4.46
C ARG A 220 4.29 -28.65 -3.48
N ASP A 221 5.57 -28.65 -3.82
CA ASP A 221 6.60 -29.27 -2.99
C ASP A 221 6.89 -28.50 -1.70
N LEU A 222 6.45 -27.24 -1.57
CA LEU A 222 6.59 -26.48 -0.31
C LEU A 222 5.73 -27.07 0.82
N ALA A 223 4.71 -27.87 0.50
CA ALA A 223 3.89 -28.57 1.49
C ALA A 223 4.59 -29.81 2.09
N ARG A 224 5.76 -30.19 1.57
CA ARG A 224 6.50 -31.35 2.08
C ARG A 224 7.15 -31.01 3.41
N GLY A 225 6.96 -31.87 4.42
CA GLY A 225 7.53 -31.65 5.76
C GLY A 225 9.07 -31.69 5.81
N ASP A 226 9.72 -32.25 4.79
CA ASP A 226 11.19 -32.35 4.70
C ASP A 226 11.86 -31.12 4.05
N VAL A 227 11.08 -30.11 3.65
CA VAL A 227 11.54 -28.90 2.96
C VAL A 227 11.45 -27.70 3.90
N ARG A 228 12.57 -27.03 4.18
CA ARG A 228 12.61 -25.78 4.95
C ARG A 228 12.57 -24.59 4.01
N PHE A 229 11.61 -23.70 4.21
CA PHE A 229 11.41 -22.53 3.39
C PHE A 229 11.84 -21.24 4.12
N VAL A 230 12.32 -20.25 3.36
CA VAL A 230 12.49 -18.88 3.84
C VAL A 230 11.74 -17.92 2.92
N ASN A 231 10.96 -17.02 3.51
CA ASN A 231 9.99 -16.19 2.79
C ASN A 231 10.33 -14.70 2.86
N ARG A 232 9.68 -13.88 2.04
CA ARG A 232 9.69 -12.41 2.20
C ARG A 232 8.76 -11.97 3.33
N GLN A 233 9.05 -10.79 3.88
CA GLN A 233 8.26 -10.16 4.94
C GLN A 233 6.76 -10.05 4.58
N PRO A 234 5.86 -10.21 5.57
CA PRO A 234 4.43 -9.92 5.39
C PRO A 234 4.21 -8.51 4.83
N GLY A 235 3.23 -8.37 3.94
CA GLY A 235 2.89 -7.09 3.30
C GLY A 235 3.72 -6.75 2.05
N SER A 236 4.80 -7.49 1.75
CA SER A 236 5.51 -7.33 0.48
C SER A 236 4.71 -7.88 -0.70
N GLY A 237 4.85 -7.27 -1.89
CA GLY A 237 4.18 -7.73 -3.11
C GLY A 237 4.55 -9.18 -3.48
N THR A 238 5.82 -9.56 -3.30
CA THR A 238 6.29 -10.94 -3.45
C THR A 238 5.59 -11.93 -2.51
N ARG A 239 5.38 -11.56 -1.24
CA ARG A 239 4.69 -12.44 -0.27
C ARG A 239 3.22 -12.62 -0.65
N MET A 240 2.53 -11.55 -1.03
CA MET A 240 1.14 -11.63 -1.50
C MET A 240 1.03 -12.53 -2.73
N LEU A 241 1.93 -12.35 -3.71
CA LEU A 241 1.90 -13.14 -4.93
C LEU A 241 2.14 -14.63 -4.66
N LEU A 242 3.09 -14.94 -3.77
CA LEU A 242 3.33 -16.30 -3.33
C LEU A 242 2.09 -16.89 -2.62
N ASP A 243 1.46 -16.15 -1.71
CA ASP A 243 0.24 -16.59 -1.01
C ASP A 243 -0.88 -16.95 -2.00
N LEU A 244 -1.11 -16.11 -3.02
CA LEU A 244 -2.11 -16.37 -4.06
C LEU A 244 -1.74 -17.60 -4.89
N SER A 245 -0.48 -17.72 -5.28
CA SER A 245 0.00 -18.83 -6.12
C SER A 245 0.00 -20.18 -5.38
N LEU A 246 0.28 -20.18 -4.07
CA LEU A 246 0.19 -21.39 -3.24
C LEU A 246 -1.26 -21.87 -3.11
N ARG A 247 -2.18 -20.93 -2.82
CA ARG A 247 -3.60 -21.24 -2.68
C ARG A 247 -4.20 -21.77 -3.98
N SER A 248 -3.81 -21.24 -5.14
CA SER A 248 -4.34 -21.72 -6.43
C SER A 248 -3.93 -23.16 -6.75
N VAL A 249 -2.77 -23.61 -6.24
CA VAL A 249 -2.35 -25.02 -6.33
C VAL A 249 -2.81 -25.89 -5.15
N GLY A 250 -3.59 -25.33 -4.22
CA GLY A 250 -4.13 -26.05 -3.07
C GLY A 250 -3.11 -26.29 -1.95
N VAL A 251 -2.04 -25.50 -1.87
CA VAL A 251 -1.10 -25.51 -0.74
C VAL A 251 -1.54 -24.46 0.28
N ASP A 252 -1.75 -24.91 1.52
CA ASP A 252 -2.00 -24.04 2.65
C ASP A 252 -0.68 -23.44 3.17
N PRO A 253 -0.50 -22.11 3.11
CA PRO A 253 0.73 -21.47 3.58
C PRO A 253 1.06 -21.76 5.06
N ASP A 254 0.04 -22.00 5.90
CA ASP A 254 0.23 -22.29 7.33
C ASP A 254 0.85 -23.68 7.58
N GLN A 255 0.85 -24.56 6.57
CA GLN A 255 1.45 -25.90 6.63
C GLN A 255 2.89 -25.94 6.10
N ILE A 256 3.43 -24.81 5.63
CA ILE A 256 4.78 -24.75 5.08
C ILE A 256 5.80 -24.61 6.21
N ASN A 257 6.74 -25.54 6.28
CA ASN A 257 7.82 -25.49 7.26
C ASN A 257 8.75 -24.30 6.99
N GLY A 258 8.83 -23.37 7.96
CA GLY A 258 9.62 -22.13 7.83
C GLY A 258 8.85 -20.94 7.24
N TYR A 259 7.53 -21.01 7.06
CA TYR A 259 6.76 -19.92 6.46
C TYR A 259 6.85 -18.56 7.20
N ALA A 260 7.09 -18.62 8.51
CA ALA A 260 7.30 -17.46 9.38
C ALA A 260 8.77 -16.98 9.41
N THR A 261 9.71 -17.73 8.85
CA THR A 261 11.11 -17.32 8.70
C THR A 261 11.19 -16.37 7.52
N THR A 262 11.49 -15.09 7.78
CA THR A 262 11.41 -14.06 6.75
C THR A 262 12.66 -13.20 6.61
N GLU A 263 12.96 -12.80 5.37
CA GLU A 263 13.99 -11.83 5.04
C GLU A 263 13.42 -10.63 4.25
N LEU A 264 14.15 -9.51 4.28
CA LEU A 264 13.68 -8.23 3.75
C LEU A 264 13.95 -8.02 2.25
N THR A 265 14.92 -8.72 1.68
CA THR A 265 15.38 -8.52 0.30
C THR A 265 15.53 -9.84 -0.45
N HIS A 266 15.43 -9.81 -1.78
CA HIS A 266 15.65 -11.00 -2.60
C HIS A 266 17.06 -11.58 -2.42
N SER A 267 18.07 -10.71 -2.29
CA SER A 267 19.45 -11.13 -2.02
C SER A 267 19.60 -11.82 -0.67
N ALA A 268 18.89 -11.35 0.38
CA ALA A 268 18.93 -11.98 1.69
C ALA A 268 18.28 -13.38 1.66
N ILE A 269 17.14 -13.54 0.98
CA ILE A 269 16.52 -14.86 0.74
C ILE A 269 17.51 -15.79 0.03
N ALA A 270 18.13 -15.33 -1.06
CA ALA A 270 19.10 -16.12 -1.82
C ALA A 270 20.33 -16.49 -0.96
N ALA A 271 20.88 -15.55 -0.19
CA ALA A 271 21.99 -15.82 0.72
C ALA A 271 21.63 -16.88 1.78
N PHE A 272 20.40 -16.83 2.31
CA PHE A 272 19.90 -17.76 3.33
C PHE A 272 19.76 -19.20 2.80
N VAL A 273 19.35 -19.35 1.53
CA VAL A 273 19.33 -20.65 0.85
C VAL A 273 20.75 -21.11 0.53
N ALA A 274 21.60 -20.21 0.02
CA ALA A 274 22.98 -20.53 -0.33
C ALA A 274 23.83 -20.96 0.88
N SER A 275 23.53 -20.45 2.07
CA SER A 275 24.19 -20.85 3.32
C SER A 275 23.66 -22.18 3.91
N GLY A 276 22.64 -22.79 3.29
CA GLY A 276 22.02 -24.03 3.77
C GLY A 276 21.07 -23.85 4.97
N MET A 277 20.79 -22.60 5.35
CA MET A 277 19.84 -22.31 6.44
C MET A 277 18.39 -22.59 6.04
N ALA A 278 18.06 -22.53 4.75
CA ALA A 278 16.83 -23.04 4.16
C ALA A 278 17.12 -23.89 2.92
N ASP A 279 16.16 -24.72 2.54
CA ASP A 279 16.23 -25.56 1.34
C ASP A 279 15.61 -24.86 0.13
N LEU A 280 14.67 -23.93 0.36
CA LEU A 280 13.97 -23.16 -0.65
C LEU A 280 13.75 -21.71 -0.24
N GLY A 281 13.75 -20.81 -1.22
CA GLY A 281 13.31 -19.42 -1.08
C GLY A 281 12.47 -18.99 -2.29
N PHE A 282 11.89 -17.79 -2.25
CA PHE A 282 11.12 -17.24 -3.37
C PHE A 282 11.50 -15.78 -3.66
N GLY A 283 11.69 -15.45 -4.94
CA GLY A 283 12.03 -14.10 -5.34
C GLY A 283 12.42 -13.97 -6.81
N VAL A 284 13.08 -12.86 -7.16
CA VAL A 284 13.47 -12.56 -8.54
C VAL A 284 14.73 -13.32 -8.96
N GLN A 285 14.75 -13.78 -10.21
CA GLN A 285 15.81 -14.64 -10.76
C GLN A 285 17.26 -14.10 -10.64
N PRO A 286 17.57 -12.79 -10.77
CA PRO A 286 18.94 -12.30 -10.65
C PRO A 286 19.56 -12.58 -9.27
N ALA A 287 18.73 -12.67 -8.22
CA ALA A 287 19.22 -13.03 -6.89
C ALA A 287 19.71 -14.48 -6.84
N ALA A 288 18.96 -15.42 -7.44
CA ALA A 288 19.40 -16.82 -7.54
C ALA A 288 20.71 -16.92 -8.33
N HIS A 289 20.81 -16.22 -9.46
CA HIS A 289 22.02 -16.21 -10.28
C HIS A 289 23.24 -15.67 -9.52
N HIS A 290 23.10 -14.54 -8.84
CA HIS A 290 24.19 -13.92 -8.07
C HIS A 290 24.78 -14.83 -6.98
N PHE A 291 23.93 -15.64 -6.34
CA PHE A 291 24.35 -16.59 -5.31
C PHE A 291 24.63 -17.99 -5.85
N ALA A 292 24.73 -18.15 -7.17
CA ALA A 292 24.94 -19.43 -7.83
C ALA A 292 23.95 -20.51 -7.34
N LEU A 293 22.66 -20.15 -7.26
CA LEU A 293 21.57 -21.07 -6.99
C LEU A 293 20.93 -21.54 -8.31
N ASP A 294 20.19 -22.64 -8.25
CA ASP A 294 19.26 -23.00 -9.30
C ASP A 294 17.93 -22.27 -9.09
N PHE A 295 17.17 -22.13 -10.17
CA PHE A 295 15.94 -21.33 -10.21
C PHE A 295 14.84 -22.06 -10.96
N ILE A 296 13.65 -22.15 -10.35
CA ILE A 296 12.44 -22.63 -11.03
C ILE A 296 11.53 -21.42 -11.24
N PRO A 297 11.31 -20.97 -12.50
CA PRO A 297 10.42 -19.86 -12.80
C PRO A 297 8.97 -20.23 -12.47
N ILE A 298 8.24 -19.29 -11.85
CA ILE A 298 6.84 -19.50 -11.44
C ILE A 298 5.92 -18.49 -12.12
N ILE A 299 6.28 -17.21 -12.10
CA ILE A 299 5.40 -16.16 -12.62
C ILE A 299 6.19 -14.95 -13.10
N ASP A 300 5.74 -14.37 -14.21
CA ASP A 300 6.22 -13.09 -14.71
C ASP A 300 5.39 -11.94 -14.16
N GLU A 301 6.05 -10.81 -13.91
CA GLU A 301 5.40 -9.59 -13.47
C GLU A 301 5.91 -8.36 -14.21
N ASP A 302 4.98 -7.46 -14.43
CA ASP A 302 5.18 -6.18 -15.05
C ASP A 302 5.57 -5.14 -13.98
N TYR A 303 6.79 -4.59 -14.03
CA TYR A 303 7.20 -3.50 -13.15
C TYR A 303 6.93 -2.12 -13.78
N PHE A 304 6.18 -1.26 -13.09
CA PHE A 304 5.87 0.11 -13.48
C PHE A 304 6.49 1.14 -12.53
N PHE A 305 6.73 2.34 -13.04
CA PHE A 305 6.63 3.56 -12.24
C PHE A 305 5.29 4.25 -12.54
N ALA A 306 4.57 4.69 -11.50
CA ALA A 306 3.49 5.68 -11.65
C ALA A 306 4.04 7.09 -11.46
N CYS A 307 3.50 8.04 -12.20
CA CYS A 307 3.81 9.47 -12.10
C CYS A 307 2.58 10.33 -12.44
N GLU A 308 2.67 11.63 -12.15
CA GLU A 308 1.70 12.64 -12.57
C GLU A 308 1.81 12.91 -14.08
N ARG A 309 0.73 12.72 -14.84
CA ARG A 309 0.69 12.89 -16.30
C ARG A 309 1.13 14.30 -16.71
N ALA A 310 0.69 15.32 -15.97
CA ALA A 310 1.02 16.72 -16.23
C ALA A 310 2.53 17.04 -16.08
N ARG A 311 3.32 16.15 -15.50
CA ARG A 311 4.74 16.36 -15.20
C ARG A 311 5.68 15.62 -16.16
N LEU A 312 5.15 14.82 -17.10
CA LEU A 312 5.97 14.05 -18.04
C LEU A 312 6.89 14.92 -18.88
N ASP A 313 6.46 16.14 -19.20
CA ASP A 313 7.21 17.11 -19.99
C ASP A 313 8.17 17.97 -19.15
N GLU A 314 8.16 17.83 -17.81
CA GLU A 314 9.14 18.49 -16.96
C GLU A 314 10.54 17.92 -17.26
N ALA A 315 11.53 18.81 -17.40
CA ALA A 315 12.87 18.47 -17.87
C ALA A 315 13.52 17.30 -17.09
N GLN A 316 13.23 17.20 -15.79
CA GLN A 316 13.77 16.15 -14.92
C GLN A 316 13.13 14.78 -15.23
N LEU A 317 11.80 14.71 -15.36
CA LEU A 317 11.10 13.45 -15.65
C LEU A 317 11.32 13.03 -17.11
N ALA A 318 11.36 13.97 -18.04
CA ALA A 318 11.78 13.73 -19.42
C ALA A 318 13.20 13.14 -19.51
N SER A 319 14.11 13.57 -18.64
CA SER A 319 15.48 13.00 -18.58
C SER A 319 15.48 11.56 -18.08
N VAL A 320 14.66 11.23 -17.06
CA VAL A 320 14.49 9.83 -16.61
C VAL A 320 13.92 8.97 -17.73
N LEU A 321 12.88 9.46 -18.41
CA LEU A 321 12.23 8.74 -19.51
C LEU A 321 13.20 8.47 -20.68
N ARG A 322 14.04 9.46 -21.02
CA ARG A 322 15.11 9.31 -22.02
C ARG A 322 16.11 8.23 -21.63
N ILE A 323 16.48 8.15 -20.35
CA ILE A 323 17.39 7.11 -19.86
C ILE A 323 16.74 5.73 -19.91
N LEU A 324 15.48 5.61 -19.48
CA LEU A 324 14.72 4.36 -19.57
C LEU A 324 14.63 3.84 -21.00
N ARG A 325 14.57 4.74 -21.99
CA ARG A 325 14.50 4.41 -23.43
C ARG A 325 15.87 4.29 -24.10
N SER A 326 16.97 4.45 -23.36
CA SER A 326 18.31 4.40 -23.92
C SER A 326 18.76 2.96 -24.14
N ASP A 327 19.57 2.73 -25.17
CA ASP A 327 20.17 1.41 -25.45
C ASP A 327 21.01 0.95 -24.26
N GLY A 328 21.80 1.85 -23.64
CA GLY A 328 22.63 1.51 -22.49
C GLY A 328 21.82 1.01 -21.28
N PHE A 329 20.66 1.61 -21.00
CA PHE A 329 19.79 1.10 -19.94
C PHE A 329 19.12 -0.23 -20.33
N THR A 330 18.63 -0.32 -21.56
CA THR A 330 18.01 -1.53 -22.12
C THR A 330 18.97 -2.73 -22.05
N GLU A 331 20.23 -2.54 -22.47
CA GLU A 331 21.30 -3.54 -22.36
C GLU A 331 21.58 -3.89 -20.90
N SER A 332 21.66 -2.91 -20.01
CA SER A 332 21.92 -3.16 -18.58
C SER A 332 20.84 -4.03 -17.93
N VAL A 333 19.57 -3.87 -18.34
CA VAL A 333 18.46 -4.70 -17.87
C VAL A 333 18.47 -6.08 -18.55
N ALA A 334 18.86 -6.16 -19.83
CA ALA A 334 19.00 -7.43 -20.55
C ALA A 334 20.04 -8.38 -19.93
N HIS A 335 21.02 -7.82 -19.20
CA HIS A 335 22.04 -8.58 -18.48
C HIS A 335 21.55 -9.12 -17.13
N LEU A 336 20.33 -8.79 -16.71
CA LEU A 336 19.71 -9.34 -15.51
C LEU A 336 18.89 -10.59 -15.89
N GLU A 337 19.27 -11.75 -15.37
CA GLU A 337 18.58 -13.00 -15.70
C GLU A 337 17.10 -12.96 -15.30
N GLY A 338 16.22 -13.40 -16.20
CA GLY A 338 14.78 -13.36 -15.96
C GLY A 338 14.20 -11.94 -16.00
N TYR A 339 14.89 -10.96 -16.56
CA TYR A 339 14.35 -9.64 -16.86
C TYR A 339 14.26 -9.46 -18.37
N ASP A 340 13.16 -8.88 -18.80
CA ASP A 340 12.89 -8.50 -20.18
C ASP A 340 12.86 -6.96 -20.28
N PRO A 341 13.81 -6.35 -20.99
CA PRO A 341 13.87 -4.90 -21.18
C PRO A 341 12.91 -4.42 -22.27
N ALA A 342 12.11 -5.30 -22.89
CA ALA A 342 11.13 -4.89 -23.88
C ALA A 342 10.20 -3.81 -23.30
N HIS A 343 9.97 -2.77 -24.10
CA HIS A 343 9.10 -1.65 -23.75
C HIS A 343 9.58 -0.82 -22.55
N CYS A 344 10.86 -0.86 -22.14
CA CYS A 344 11.40 0.08 -21.16
C CYS A 344 11.06 1.54 -21.54
N GLY A 345 10.48 2.28 -20.59
CA GLY A 345 10.04 3.66 -20.81
C GLY A 345 8.78 3.82 -21.67
N LEU A 346 8.06 2.74 -21.99
CA LEU A 346 6.74 2.83 -22.63
C LEU A 346 5.75 3.47 -21.65
N LEU A 347 5.00 4.44 -22.15
CA LEU A 347 3.89 5.03 -21.39
C LEU A 347 2.66 4.15 -21.57
N VAL A 348 2.04 3.77 -20.47
CA VAL A 348 0.87 2.89 -20.42
C VAL A 348 -0.22 3.59 -19.62
N ASP A 349 -1.44 3.64 -20.14
CA ASP A 349 -2.55 4.23 -19.39
C ASP A 349 -2.84 3.39 -18.14
N VAL A 350 -3.32 4.03 -17.08
CA VAL A 350 -3.56 3.35 -15.79
C VAL A 350 -4.49 2.16 -15.97
N ASP A 351 -5.61 2.33 -16.69
CA ASP A 351 -6.57 1.25 -16.89
C ASP A 351 -5.95 0.07 -17.66
N GLU A 352 -5.16 0.32 -18.72
CA GLU A 352 -4.45 -0.73 -19.46
C GLU A 352 -3.44 -1.46 -18.55
N GLY A 353 -2.59 -0.69 -17.87
CA GLY A 353 -1.53 -1.22 -17.03
C GLY A 353 -2.02 -1.91 -15.75
N LEU A 354 -3.27 -1.71 -15.32
CA LEU A 354 -3.87 -2.47 -14.23
C LEU A 354 -4.64 -3.73 -14.69
N HIS A 355 -5.15 -3.79 -15.92
CA HIS A 355 -5.98 -4.92 -16.39
C HIS A 355 -5.24 -6.01 -17.18
N GLY A 356 -4.33 -5.64 -18.08
CA GLY A 356 -3.48 -6.60 -18.78
C GLY A 356 -3.24 -6.15 -20.18
#